data_AF-A0A074MFV4-F1
#
_entry.id   AF-A0A074MFV4-F1
#
_cell.length_a   1.000
_cell.length_b   1.000
_cell.length_c   1.000
_cell.angle_alpha   90.00
_cell.angle_beta   90.00
_cell.angle_gamma   90.00
#
_symmetry.space_group_name_H-M   'P 1'
#
loop_
_entity.id
_entity.type
_entity.pdbx_description
1 polymer ?
#
loop_
_entity_poly.entity_id
_entity_poly.type
_entity_poly.pdbx_seq_one_letter_code
_entity_poly.pdbx_strand_id
1 'polypeptide(L)'
;MRILGGIIAGALMSSGLSVSAQDNQEPLNTEQSGQGFSPEDDLDCALYIGGLLGSDDGVMTSDAQTGLVSAMTYFLGRYEAQRGTPINVALAERYPAYLENDSTQLEQTCGLRARGFARRMEDLGRVMVEVQAEQQSSTDAPEAP
;
A
#
# COMPACT_ATOMS: atom_id res chain seq x y z
N MET A 1 28.04 -12.96 -61.82
CA MET A 1 28.99 -12.81 -60.68
C MET A 1 28.30 -13.41 -59.46
N ARG A 2 28.73 -14.57 -58.98
CA ARG A 2 29.73 -14.77 -57.89
C ARG A 2 29.21 -14.22 -56.54
N ILE A 3 29.19 -14.91 -55.38
CA ILE A 3 29.59 -16.27 -54.94
C ILE A 3 29.34 -16.33 -53.40
N LEU A 4 29.02 -17.52 -52.84
CA LEU A 4 29.27 -18.07 -51.45
C LEU A 4 28.90 -17.23 -50.21
N GLY A 5 28.49 -17.73 -49.05
CA GLY A 5 28.48 -19.03 -48.33
C GLY A 5 28.15 -18.64 -46.85
N GLY A 6 27.35 -19.34 -46.04
CA GLY A 6 27.45 -20.74 -45.65
C GLY A 6 28.47 -20.91 -44.53
N ILE A 7 28.03 -20.97 -43.26
CA ILE A 7 28.56 -21.74 -42.08
C ILE A 7 27.76 -21.29 -40.83
N ILE A 8 26.95 -22.19 -40.26
CA ILE A 8 26.55 -22.13 -38.85
C ILE A 8 27.10 -23.41 -38.21
N ALA A 9 28.16 -23.24 -37.43
CA ALA A 9 28.75 -24.29 -36.60
C ALA A 9 28.94 -23.69 -35.20
N GLY A 10 28.42 -24.38 -34.19
CA GLY A 10 28.63 -23.95 -32.80
C GLY A 10 27.63 -24.55 -31.82
N ALA A 11 27.62 -25.89 -31.71
CA ALA A 11 27.11 -26.54 -30.52
C ALA A 11 28.18 -26.41 -29.41
N LEU A 12 27.80 -25.87 -28.24
CA LEU A 12 28.47 -26.16 -26.99
C LEU A 12 27.43 -26.44 -25.93
N MET A 13 27.32 -27.74 -25.62
CA MET A 13 26.79 -28.24 -24.38
C MET A 13 27.58 -27.63 -23.22
N SER A 14 26.90 -27.12 -22.21
CA SER A 14 27.48 -26.91 -20.90
C SER A 14 26.46 -27.32 -19.86
N SER A 15 26.74 -28.49 -19.30
CA SER A 15 26.10 -29.12 -18.16
C SER A 15 26.20 -28.19 -16.95
N GLY A 16 25.08 -27.58 -16.56
CA GLY A 16 24.92 -26.91 -15.28
C GLY A 16 23.87 -27.64 -14.47
N LEU A 17 24.28 -28.67 -13.73
CA LEU A 17 23.49 -29.22 -12.62
C LEU A 17 23.50 -28.18 -11.49
N SER A 18 22.62 -27.18 -11.58
CA SER A 18 22.26 -26.36 -10.43
C SER A 18 21.17 -27.11 -9.67
N VAL A 19 21.61 -28.01 -8.77
CA VAL A 19 20.74 -28.48 -7.68
C VAL A 19 20.62 -27.32 -6.69
N SER A 20 19.74 -26.37 -7.03
CA SER A 20 19.27 -25.39 -6.07
C SER A 20 18.19 -26.07 -5.24
N ALA A 21 18.36 -26.01 -3.93
CA ALA A 21 17.46 -26.52 -2.91
C ALA A 21 15.99 -26.48 -3.34
N GLN A 22 15.36 -27.65 -3.38
CA GLN A 22 13.91 -27.76 -3.23
C GLN A 22 13.58 -27.34 -1.79
N ASP A 23 13.57 -26.04 -1.55
CA ASP A 23 12.69 -25.49 -0.54
C ASP A 23 11.28 -25.79 -1.04
N ASN A 24 10.52 -26.52 -0.23
CA ASN A 24 9.08 -26.71 -0.43
C ASN A 24 8.39 -25.35 -0.24
N GLN A 25 8.58 -24.43 -1.18
CA GLN A 25 7.58 -23.41 -1.44
C GLN A 25 6.48 -24.12 -2.21
N GLU A 26 5.44 -24.51 -1.46
CA GLU A 26 4.10 -24.54 -2.03
C GLU A 26 3.98 -23.29 -2.92
N PRO A 27 3.50 -23.41 -4.17
CA PRO A 27 3.22 -22.25 -4.98
C PRO A 27 2.12 -21.49 -4.22
N LEU A 28 2.52 -20.45 -3.49
CA LEU A 28 1.64 -19.33 -3.18
C LEU A 28 1.05 -18.96 -4.54
N ASN A 29 -0.22 -19.34 -4.73
CA ASN A 29 -0.97 -19.08 -5.94
C ASN A 29 -0.79 -17.60 -6.26
N THR A 30 0.12 -17.31 -7.17
CA THR A 30 0.44 -15.98 -7.67
C THR A 30 -0.62 -15.65 -8.72
N GLU A 31 -1.89 -15.80 -8.32
CA GLU A 31 -3.11 -15.50 -9.07
C GLU A 31 -4.04 -14.61 -8.21
N GLN A 32 -3.52 -13.97 -7.17
CA GLN A 32 -4.19 -12.90 -6.42
C GLN A 32 -3.45 -11.56 -6.49
N SER A 33 -2.49 -11.46 -7.40
CA SER A 33 -1.75 -10.24 -7.72
C SER A 33 -2.27 -9.68 -9.04
N GLY A 34 -3.42 -9.00 -9.02
CA GLY A 34 -3.97 -8.42 -10.25
C GLY A 34 -5.11 -7.41 -10.12
N GLN A 35 -5.79 -7.29 -8.98
CA GLN A 35 -6.76 -6.21 -8.76
C GLN A 35 -6.28 -5.34 -7.60
N GLY A 36 -5.72 -4.18 -7.93
CA GLY A 36 -5.53 -3.12 -6.94
C GLY A 36 -6.87 -2.72 -6.34
N PHE A 37 -6.85 -2.23 -5.10
CA PHE A 37 -8.06 -1.74 -4.44
C PHE A 37 -8.71 -0.62 -5.26
N SER A 38 -10.02 -0.71 -5.43
CA SER A 38 -10.81 0.30 -6.11
C SER A 38 -10.96 1.57 -5.25
N PRO A 39 -11.30 2.73 -5.85
CA PRO A 39 -11.74 3.89 -5.09
C PRO A 39 -12.93 3.55 -4.18
N GLU A 40 -13.85 2.71 -4.63
CA GLU A 40 -15.02 2.32 -3.84
C GLU A 40 -14.61 1.55 -2.58
N ASP A 41 -13.53 0.75 -2.64
CA ASP A 41 -12.95 0.09 -1.47
C ASP A 41 -12.34 1.10 -0.48
N ASP A 42 -11.78 2.21 -0.97
CA ASP A 42 -11.35 3.33 -0.11
C ASP A 42 -12.58 3.93 0.61
N LEU A 43 -13.65 4.20 -0.13
CA LEU A 43 -14.86 4.80 0.44
C LEU A 43 -15.55 3.88 1.45
N ASP A 44 -15.60 2.58 1.20
CA ASP A 44 -16.11 1.57 2.14
C ASP A 44 -15.30 1.51 3.43
N CYS A 45 -13.97 1.60 3.31
CA CYS A 45 -13.12 1.66 4.49
C CYS A 45 -13.30 2.95 5.30
N ALA A 46 -13.53 4.08 4.65
CA ALA A 46 -13.89 5.31 5.34
C ALA A 46 -15.24 5.21 6.06
N LEU A 47 -16.25 4.62 5.41
CA LEU A 47 -17.56 4.35 6.01
C LEU A 47 -17.48 3.41 7.20
N TYR A 48 -16.73 2.32 7.09
CA TYR A 48 -16.50 1.36 8.17
C TYR A 48 -15.88 2.04 9.40
N ILE A 49 -14.81 2.81 9.20
CA ILE A 49 -14.13 3.53 10.30
C ILE A 49 -15.02 4.63 10.88
N GLY A 50 -15.74 5.37 10.03
CA GLY A 50 -16.72 6.36 10.48
C GLY A 50 -17.84 5.73 11.32
N GLY A 51 -18.25 4.51 10.96
CA GLY A 51 -19.14 3.68 11.76
C GLY A 51 -18.57 3.41 13.15
N LEU A 52 -17.33 2.92 13.24
CA LEU A 52 -16.65 2.69 14.53
C LEU A 52 -16.56 3.96 15.39
N LEU A 53 -16.22 5.10 14.78
CA LEU A 53 -16.15 6.40 15.46
C LEU A 53 -17.52 6.89 15.95
N GLY A 54 -18.60 6.59 15.22
CA GLY A 54 -19.96 7.03 15.54
C GLY A 54 -20.73 6.08 16.46
N SER A 55 -20.34 4.81 16.53
CA SER A 55 -20.98 3.79 17.36
C SER A 55 -20.43 3.69 18.78
N ASP A 56 -19.35 4.39 19.09
CA ASP A 56 -18.69 4.27 20.39
C ASP A 56 -19.34 5.20 21.44
N ASP A 57 -20.27 4.63 22.21
CA ASP A 57 -20.82 5.23 23.44
C ASP A 57 -19.88 5.02 24.65
N GLY A 58 -18.70 4.40 24.46
CA GLY A 58 -17.69 4.07 25.47
C GLY A 58 -16.35 4.81 25.31
N VAL A 59 -15.48 4.72 26.32
CA VAL A 59 -14.23 5.49 26.40
C VAL A 59 -13.19 4.97 25.40
N MET A 60 -13.27 5.42 24.15
CA MET A 60 -12.15 5.36 23.23
C MET A 60 -11.00 6.22 23.77
N THR A 61 -9.79 5.67 23.78
CA THR A 61 -8.62 6.48 24.14
C THR A 61 -8.39 7.55 23.07
N SER A 62 -7.86 8.71 23.47
CA SER A 62 -7.52 9.80 22.52
C SER A 62 -6.63 9.31 21.39
N ASP A 63 -5.71 8.40 21.68
CA ASP A 63 -4.78 7.83 20.69
C ASP A 63 -5.51 6.92 19.69
N ALA A 64 -6.42 6.08 20.16
CA ALA A 64 -7.23 5.23 19.30
C ALA A 64 -8.14 6.08 18.39
N GLN A 65 -8.78 7.11 18.94
CA GLN A 65 -9.60 8.03 18.17
C GLN A 65 -8.78 8.74 17.10
N THR A 66 -7.59 9.23 17.45
CA THR A 66 -6.67 9.89 16.52
C THR A 66 -6.24 8.94 15.40
N GLY A 67 -5.94 7.68 15.74
CA GLY A 67 -5.60 6.64 14.78
C GLY A 67 -6.74 6.36 13.80
N LEU A 68 -7.97 6.22 14.28
CA LEU A 68 -9.16 6.01 13.45
C LEU A 68 -9.45 7.23 12.56
N VAL A 69 -9.41 8.45 13.09
CA VAL A 69 -9.60 9.67 12.30
C VAL A 69 -8.53 9.80 11.22
N SER A 70 -7.27 9.47 11.54
CA SER A 70 -6.17 9.48 10.56
C SER A 70 -6.38 8.44 9.46
N ALA A 71 -6.79 7.23 9.82
CA ALA A 71 -7.09 6.17 8.86
C ALA A 71 -8.29 6.52 7.96
N MET A 72 -9.37 7.05 8.54
CA MET A 72 -10.53 7.55 7.79
C MET A 72 -10.10 8.63 6.79
N THR A 73 -9.31 9.61 7.25
CA THR A 73 -8.80 10.70 6.39
C THR A 73 -7.93 10.18 5.25
N TYR A 74 -7.09 9.18 5.51
CA TYR A 74 -6.28 8.52 4.48
C TYR A 74 -7.14 7.89 3.37
N PHE A 75 -8.20 7.17 3.73
CA PHE A 75 -9.08 6.54 2.74
C PHE A 75 -9.92 7.57 1.98
N LEU A 76 -10.46 8.57 2.68
CA LEU A 76 -11.18 9.69 2.06
C LEU A 76 -10.31 10.42 1.04
N GLY A 77 -9.10 10.81 1.44
CA GLY A 77 -8.18 11.53 0.55
C GLY A 77 -7.80 10.71 -0.69
N ARG A 78 -7.66 9.38 -0.56
CA ARG A 78 -7.41 8.51 -1.72
C ARG A 78 -8.61 8.39 -2.66
N TYR A 79 -9.82 8.34 -2.13
CA TYR A 79 -11.03 8.38 -2.95
C TYR A 79 -11.14 9.70 -3.70
N GLU A 80 -11.03 10.82 -2.98
CA GLU A 80 -11.16 12.17 -3.55
C GLU A 80 -10.11 12.44 -4.61
N ALA A 81 -8.86 12.02 -4.40
CA ALA A 81 -7.78 12.15 -5.37
C ALA A 81 -8.05 11.42 -6.71
N GLN A 82 -8.85 10.34 -6.69
CA GLN A 82 -9.14 9.53 -7.87
C GLN A 82 -10.46 9.93 -8.55
N ARG A 83 -11.48 10.35 -7.78
CA ARG A 83 -12.84 10.60 -8.29
C ARG A 83 -13.18 12.08 -8.43
N GLY A 84 -12.55 12.97 -7.66
CA GLY A 84 -12.86 14.40 -7.65
C GLY A 84 -14.31 14.74 -7.24
N THR A 85 -15.03 13.78 -6.66
CA THR A 85 -16.44 13.94 -6.27
C THR A 85 -16.51 14.37 -4.80
N PRO A 86 -17.35 15.36 -4.44
CA PRO A 86 -17.55 15.76 -3.05
C PRO A 86 -17.98 14.59 -2.17
N ILE A 87 -17.34 14.44 -1.01
CA ILE A 87 -17.49 13.24 -0.19
C ILE A 87 -18.93 12.99 0.29
N ASN A 88 -19.67 14.05 0.60
CA ASN A 88 -21.06 13.94 1.05
C ASN A 88 -21.97 13.33 -0.02
N VAL A 89 -21.71 13.59 -1.30
CA VAL A 89 -22.45 13.01 -2.43
C VAL A 89 -22.03 11.56 -2.61
N ALA A 90 -20.73 11.31 -2.65
CA ALA A 90 -20.17 9.97 -2.83
C ALA A 90 -20.64 8.99 -1.74
N LEU A 91 -20.66 9.42 -0.48
CA LEU A 91 -21.16 8.61 0.64
C LEU A 91 -22.64 8.27 0.47
N ALA A 92 -23.47 9.25 0.12
CA ALA A 92 -24.91 9.01 -0.05
C ALA A 92 -25.20 7.99 -1.17
N GLU A 93 -24.44 8.04 -2.26
CA GLU A 93 -24.56 7.10 -3.38
C GLU A 93 -23.99 5.72 -3.05
N ARG A 94 -22.88 5.65 -2.32
CA ARG A 94 -22.21 4.38 -1.97
C ARG A 94 -22.93 3.63 -0.87
N TYR A 95 -23.58 4.33 0.07
CA TYR A 95 -24.08 3.75 1.32
C TYR A 95 -24.99 2.52 1.15
N PRO A 96 -25.97 2.50 0.22
CA PRO A 96 -26.82 1.31 0.04
C PRO A 96 -26.02 0.04 -0.26
N ALA A 97 -25.04 0.13 -1.15
CA ALA A 97 -24.21 -1.02 -1.51
C ALA A 97 -23.08 -1.28 -0.48
N TYR A 98 -22.74 -0.32 0.38
CA TYR A 98 -21.92 -0.56 1.56
C TYR A 98 -22.64 -1.44 2.59
N LEU A 99 -23.95 -1.26 2.78
CA LEU A 99 -24.75 -2.06 3.72
C LEU A 99 -24.85 -3.54 3.34
N GLU A 100 -24.56 -3.87 2.08
CA GLU A 100 -24.53 -5.24 1.57
C GLU A 100 -23.19 -5.95 1.82
N ASN A 101 -22.15 -5.21 2.23
CA ASN A 101 -20.83 -5.76 2.50
C ASN A 101 -20.79 -6.55 3.81
N ASP A 102 -19.96 -7.60 3.85
CA ASP A 102 -19.64 -8.31 5.09
C ASP A 102 -18.71 -7.45 5.97
N SER A 103 -19.16 -7.13 7.18
CA SER A 103 -18.40 -6.31 8.14
C SER A 103 -17.08 -6.94 8.56
N THR A 104 -16.99 -8.26 8.65
CA THR A 104 -15.76 -8.99 8.97
C THR A 104 -14.75 -8.87 7.84
N GLN A 105 -15.22 -8.95 6.60
CA GLN A 105 -14.38 -8.77 5.42
C GLN A 105 -13.86 -7.33 5.32
N LEU A 106 -14.72 -6.35 5.60
CA LEU A 106 -14.34 -4.94 5.68
C LEU A 106 -13.30 -4.71 6.77
N GLU A 107 -13.50 -5.24 7.98
CA GLU A 107 -12.53 -5.13 9.08
C GLU A 107 -11.14 -5.61 8.66
N GLN A 108 -11.05 -6.81 8.07
CA GLN A 108 -9.79 -7.39 7.63
C GLN A 108 -9.13 -6.54 6.55
N THR A 109 -9.89 -6.17 5.53
CA THR A 109 -9.39 -5.40 4.38
C THR A 109 -8.91 -4.02 4.80
N CYS A 110 -9.76 -3.28 5.51
CA CYS A 110 -9.48 -1.92 5.95
C CYS A 110 -8.38 -1.91 7.01
N GLY A 111 -8.38 -2.89 7.93
CA GLY A 111 -7.33 -3.06 8.93
C GLY A 111 -5.94 -3.32 8.32
N LEU A 112 -5.85 -4.21 7.32
CA LEU A 112 -4.59 -4.44 6.59
C LEU A 112 -4.08 -3.17 5.92
N ARG A 113 -4.96 -2.44 5.25
CA ARG A 113 -4.61 -1.20 4.54
C ARG A 113 -4.23 -0.07 5.49
N ALA A 114 -4.92 0.07 6.63
CA ALA A 114 -4.60 1.04 7.67
C ALA A 114 -3.25 0.76 8.33
N ARG A 115 -2.94 -0.52 8.63
CA ARG A 115 -1.60 -0.92 9.13
C ARG A 115 -0.50 -0.62 8.10
N GLY A 116 -0.77 -0.86 6.82
CA GLY A 116 0.14 -0.50 5.74
C GLY A 116 0.38 1.01 5.64
N PHE A 117 -0.66 1.82 5.86
CA PHE A 117 -0.53 3.28 5.96
C PHE A 117 0.29 3.69 7.18
N ALA A 118 0.01 3.14 8.36
CA ALA A 118 0.76 3.44 9.59
C ALA A 118 2.26 3.18 9.42
N ARG A 119 2.64 2.03 8.86
CA ARG A 119 4.06 1.71 8.58
C ARG A 119 4.71 2.72 7.65
N ARG A 120 4.03 3.17 6.59
CA ARG A 120 4.57 4.21 5.70
C ARG A 120 4.76 5.55 6.40
N MET A 121 3.88 5.89 7.36
CA MET A 121 4.04 7.11 8.15
C MET A 121 5.21 7.01 9.12
N GLU A 122 5.44 5.86 9.75
CA GLU A 122 6.62 5.59 10.57
C GLU A 122 7.91 5.70 9.73
N ASP A 123 7.94 5.09 8.55
CA ASP A 123 9.07 5.17 7.63
C ASP A 123 9.34 6.61 7.17
N LEU A 124 8.28 7.38 6.87
CA LEU A 124 8.40 8.80 6.53
C LEU A 124 8.99 9.61 7.68
N GLY A 125 8.51 9.39 8.90
CA GLY A 125 9.02 10.04 10.10
C GLY A 125 10.52 9.77 10.31
N ARG A 126 10.95 8.51 10.13
CA ARG A 126 12.37 8.15 10.18
C ARG A 126 13.19 8.92 9.15
N VAL A 127 12.76 8.91 7.88
CA VAL A 127 13.47 9.62 6.79
C VAL A 127 13.58 11.12 7.07
N MET A 128 12.52 11.75 7.59
CA MET A 128 12.55 13.17 7.94
C MET A 128 13.59 13.50 9.01
N VAL A 129 13.73 12.64 10.02
CA VAL A 129 14.74 12.78 11.08
C VAL A 129 16.15 12.62 10.52
N GLU A 130 16.37 11.61 9.67
CA GLU A 130 17.67 11.36 9.02
C GLU A 130 18.09 12.56 8.17
N VAL A 131 17.21 13.05 7.29
CA VAL A 131 17.47 14.23 6.44
C VAL A 131 17.74 15.48 7.26
N GLN A 132 17.01 15.70 8.36
CA GLN A 132 17.24 16.85 9.23
C GLN A 132 18.63 16.80 9.90
N ALA A 133 19.06 15.62 10.35
CA ALA A 133 20.37 15.44 10.94
C ALA A 133 21.51 15.69 9.93
N GLU A 134 21.35 15.21 8.69
CA GLU A 134 22.29 15.46 7.61
C GLU A 134 22.42 16.97 7.31
N GLN A 135 21.30 17.68 7.20
CA GLN A 135 21.31 19.13 6.95
C GLN A 135 21.98 19.93 8.07
N GLN A 136 21.73 19.59 9.33
CA GLN A 136 22.36 20.24 10.47
C GLN A 136 23.88 20.03 10.47
N SER A 137 24.34 18.80 10.25
CA SER A 137 25.78 18.49 10.20
C SER A 137 26.53 19.18 9.05
N SER A 138 25.85 19.46 7.93
CA SER A 138 26.42 20.21 6.80
C SER A 138 26.52 21.72 7.03
N THR A 139 25.70 22.27 7.93
CA THR A 139 25.67 23.70 8.28
C THR A 139 26.76 24.06 9.29
N ASP A 140 27.14 23.10 10.15
CA ASP A 140 28.18 23.28 11.18
C ASP A 140 29.61 22.95 10.69
N ALA A 141 29.79 22.65 9.39
CA ALA A 141 31.11 22.42 8.83
C ALA A 141 31.91 23.74 8.81
N PRO A 142 33.07 23.84 9.49
CA PRO A 142 33.84 25.07 9.54
C PRO A 142 34.33 25.45 8.14
N GLU A 143 34.14 26.73 7.78
CA GLU A 143 34.69 27.32 6.56
C GLU A 143 36.21 27.10 6.60
N ALA A 144 36.71 26.24 5.70
CA ALA A 144 38.13 25.92 5.65
C ALA A 144 38.94 27.19 5.32
N PRO A 145 40.04 27.47 6.05
CA PRO A 145 40.84 28.68 5.89
C PRO A 145 41.57 28.76 4.54
#